data_AF-A0A348W7P8-F1
#
_entry.id   AF-A0A348W7P8-F1
#
_cell.length_a   1.000
_cell.length_b   1.000
_cell.length_c   1.000
_cell.angle_alpha   90.00
_cell.angle_beta   90.00
_cell.angle_gamma   90.00
#
_symmetry.space_group_name_H-M   'P 1'
#
loop_
_entity.id
_entity.type
_entity.pdbx_description
1 polymer ?
#
loop_
_entity_poly.entity_id
_entity_poly.type
_entity_poly.pdbx_seq_one_letter_code
_entity_poly.pdbx_strand_id
1 'polypeptide(L)'
;MIRAALFACAMLVPLVARASMHEIAYDITSFDALDGWAEDDHQAALDVFLNTCPDMNDPDWLSLCALAQQKPDARQFFELFFRPVLISDGKPALFTGYFEPELNGSLHPTDRFRYPLYREPEAS
;
A
#
# COMPACT_ATOMS: atom_id res chain seq x y z
N MET A 1 51.93 47.61 -30.85
CA MET A 1 51.67 47.55 -29.39
C MET A 1 50.17 47.64 -29.16
N ILE A 2 49.44 46.51 -29.05
CA ILE A 2 48.06 46.49 -28.55
C ILE A 2 47.90 45.22 -27.70
N ARG A 3 47.52 45.43 -26.43
CA ARG A 3 47.26 44.40 -25.41
C ARG A 3 45.86 43.85 -25.64
N ALA A 4 45.70 42.53 -25.72
CA ALA A 4 44.40 41.88 -25.61
C ALA A 4 44.38 41.04 -24.32
N ALA A 5 43.60 41.48 -23.34
CA ALA A 5 43.39 40.79 -22.08
C ALA A 5 42.36 39.66 -22.30
N LEU A 6 42.78 38.41 -22.06
CA LEU A 6 41.89 37.26 -21.99
C LEU A 6 41.27 37.22 -20.59
N PHE A 7 39.99 37.58 -20.51
CA PHE A 7 39.17 37.34 -19.32
C PHE A 7 38.86 35.84 -19.22
N ALA A 8 39.54 35.15 -18.31
CA ALA A 8 39.18 33.80 -17.89
C ALA A 8 37.93 33.88 -17.01
N CYS A 9 36.76 33.62 -17.58
CA CYS A 9 35.52 33.51 -16.83
C CYS A 9 35.47 32.11 -16.18
N ALA A 10 35.94 32.00 -14.94
CA ALA A 10 35.76 30.80 -14.14
C ALA A 10 34.28 30.70 -13.74
N MET A 11 33.50 29.90 -14.47
CA MET A 11 32.14 29.55 -14.08
C MET A 11 32.19 28.62 -12.85
N LEU A 12 32.09 29.21 -11.67
CA LEU A 12 31.70 28.51 -10.45
C LEU A 12 30.24 28.08 -10.60
N VAL A 13 30.03 26.85 -11.07
CA VAL A 13 28.72 26.20 -10.99
C VAL A 13 28.49 25.83 -9.51
N PRO A 14 27.48 26.39 -8.83
CA PRO A 14 27.19 25.98 -7.47
C PRO A 14 26.70 24.53 -7.51
N LEU A 15 27.35 23.67 -6.73
CA LEU A 15 26.89 22.30 -6.48
C LEU A 15 25.64 22.41 -5.60
N VAL A 16 24.48 22.61 -6.22
CA VAL A 16 23.20 22.48 -5.53
C VAL A 16 23.04 21.00 -5.22
N ALA A 17 23.31 20.62 -3.97
CA ALA A 17 22.95 19.31 -3.46
C ALA A 17 21.44 19.15 -3.62
N ARG A 18 21.02 18.39 -4.64
CA ARG A 18 19.64 17.93 -4.76
C ARG A 18 19.37 17.08 -3.52
N ALA A 19 18.57 17.61 -2.60
CA ALA A 19 17.88 16.77 -1.64
C ALA A 19 17.07 15.77 -2.49
N SER A 20 17.48 14.50 -2.49
CA SER A 20 16.69 13.44 -3.09
C SER A 20 15.48 13.24 -2.19
N MET A 21 14.40 13.97 -2.45
CA MET A 21 13.08 13.44 -2.15
C MET A 21 13.01 12.11 -2.91
N HIS A 22 12.84 11.00 -2.19
CA HIS A 22 12.56 9.73 -2.84
C HIS A 22 11.16 9.88 -3.43
N GLU A 23 11.10 10.18 -4.72
CA GLU A 23 9.86 10.29 -5.46
C GLU A 23 9.22 8.91 -5.52
N ILE A 24 7.95 8.79 -5.13
CA ILE A 24 7.23 7.54 -5.28
C ILE A 24 7.00 7.33 -6.78
N ALA A 25 7.62 6.30 -7.32
CA ALA A 25 7.48 5.89 -8.70
C ALA A 25 6.39 4.81 -8.81
N TYR A 26 5.57 4.95 -9.85
CA TYR A 26 4.51 4.00 -10.20
C TYR A 26 4.78 3.49 -11.62
N ASP A 27 4.93 2.19 -11.77
CA ASP A 27 5.14 1.54 -13.07
C ASP A 27 4.03 0.52 -13.34
N ILE A 28 3.42 0.59 -14.51
CA ILE A 28 2.40 -0.38 -14.91
C ILE A 28 3.12 -1.67 -15.30
N THR A 29 2.71 -2.79 -14.73
CA THR A 29 3.29 -4.10 -15.02
C THR A 29 2.22 -5.13 -15.38
N SER A 30 2.65 -6.35 -15.67
CA SER A 30 1.78 -7.47 -15.99
C SER A 30 1.79 -8.52 -14.88
N PHE A 31 0.77 -9.38 -14.87
CA PHE A 31 0.60 -10.40 -13.83
C PHE A 31 1.71 -11.48 -13.86
N ASP A 32 2.23 -11.80 -15.04
CA ASP A 32 3.36 -12.71 -15.24
C ASP A 32 4.69 -12.18 -14.69
N ALA A 33 4.78 -10.88 -14.39
CA ALA A 33 5.94 -10.28 -13.71
C ALA A 33 5.85 -10.37 -12.18
N LEU A 34 4.71 -10.80 -11.63
CA LEU A 34 4.52 -10.97 -10.18
C LEU A 34 4.99 -12.37 -9.77
N ASP A 35 5.98 -12.41 -8.87
CA ASP A 35 6.53 -13.67 -8.36
C ASP A 35 5.45 -14.49 -7.63
N GLY A 36 5.30 -15.75 -8.01
CA GLY A 36 4.31 -16.68 -7.44
C GLY A 36 2.85 -16.44 -7.86
N TRP A 37 2.56 -15.50 -8.77
CA TRP A 37 1.18 -15.21 -9.17
C TRP A 37 0.44 -16.43 -9.69
N ALA A 38 1.05 -17.26 -10.54
CA ALA A 38 0.34 -18.38 -11.17
C ALA A 38 -0.09 -19.46 -10.17
N GLU A 39 0.62 -19.57 -9.04
CA GLU A 39 0.46 -20.59 -8.01
C GLU A 39 -0.35 -20.12 -6.79
N ASP A 40 -0.69 -18.83 -6.71
CA ASP A 40 -1.38 -18.25 -5.55
C ASP A 40 -2.82 -18.74 -5.39
N ASP A 41 -3.36 -18.66 -4.17
CA ASP A 41 -4.75 -18.99 -3.87
C ASP A 41 -5.67 -17.80 -4.19
N HIS A 42 -5.95 -17.66 -5.49
CA HIS A 42 -6.82 -16.59 -5.98
C HIS A 42 -8.25 -16.71 -5.45
N GLN A 43 -8.71 -17.92 -5.12
CA GLN A 43 -10.05 -18.10 -4.56
C GLN A 43 -10.11 -17.50 -3.15
N ALA A 44 -9.10 -17.73 -2.32
CA ALA A 44 -8.99 -17.07 -1.02
C ALA A 44 -8.96 -15.54 -1.16
N ALA A 45 -8.23 -15.01 -2.16
CA ALA A 45 -8.21 -13.57 -2.43
C ALA A 45 -9.60 -13.03 -2.86
N LEU A 46 -10.33 -13.74 -3.71
CA LEU A 46 -11.68 -13.35 -4.13
C LEU A 46 -12.68 -13.40 -2.96
N ASP A 47 -12.57 -14.40 -2.07
CA ASP A 47 -13.41 -14.50 -0.88
C ASP A 47 -13.18 -13.31 0.07
N VAL A 48 -11.93 -12.90 0.27
CA VAL A 48 -11.59 -11.69 1.05
C VAL A 48 -12.08 -10.40 0.36
N PHE A 49 -11.93 -10.31 -0.96
CA PHE A 49 -12.46 -9.19 -1.74
C PHE A 49 -13.98 -9.04 -1.54
N LEU A 50 -14.73 -10.15 -1.61
CA LEU A 50 -16.17 -10.19 -1.37
C LEU A 50 -16.55 -9.76 0.07
N ASN A 51 -15.74 -10.09 1.06
CA ASN A 51 -15.96 -9.64 2.45
C ASN A 51 -15.83 -8.11 2.58
N THR A 52 -15.03 -7.46 1.72
CA THR A 52 -14.78 -6.01 1.74
C THR A 52 -15.80 -5.23 0.91
N CYS A 53 -16.40 -5.86 -0.11
CA CYS A 53 -17.37 -5.23 -1.00
C CYS A 53 -18.49 -4.40 -0.33
N PRO A 54 -19.08 -4.79 0.82
CA PRO A 54 -20.09 -3.98 1.51
C PRO A 54 -19.60 -2.58 1.94
N ASP A 55 -18.30 -2.41 2.15
CA ASP A 55 -17.69 -1.14 2.56
C ASP A 55 -17.26 -0.27 1.37
N MET A 56 -17.27 -0.81 0.15
CA MET A 56 -16.74 -0.18 -1.06
C MET A 56 -17.86 0.48 -1.86
N ASN A 57 -18.10 1.76 -1.57
CA ASN A 57 -19.29 2.49 -2.08
C ASN A 57 -19.06 3.29 -3.37
N ASP A 58 -17.83 3.38 -3.91
CA ASP A 58 -17.61 4.11 -5.16
C ASP A 58 -18.22 3.37 -6.37
N PRO A 59 -18.72 4.09 -7.40
CA PRO A 59 -19.44 3.48 -8.53
C PRO A 59 -18.69 2.37 -9.27
N ASP A 60 -17.38 2.52 -9.43
CA ASP A 60 -16.53 1.52 -10.08
C ASP A 60 -16.52 0.20 -9.29
N TRP A 61 -16.47 0.30 -7.95
CA TRP A 61 -16.51 -0.85 -7.05
C TRP A 61 -17.86 -1.53 -7.02
N LEU A 62 -18.98 -0.78 -7.08
CA LEU A 62 -20.31 -1.38 -7.12
C LEU A 62 -20.48 -2.36 -8.28
N SER A 63 -20.02 -1.95 -9.47
CA SER A 63 -20.08 -2.78 -10.68
C SER A 63 -19.19 -4.01 -10.55
N LEU A 64 -17.97 -3.83 -10.05
CA LEU A 64 -17.00 -4.90 -9.91
C LEU A 64 -17.39 -5.90 -8.81
N CYS A 65 -17.93 -5.44 -7.70
CA CYS A 65 -18.46 -6.26 -6.63
C CYS A 65 -19.69 -7.07 -7.08
N ALA A 66 -20.57 -6.49 -7.90
CA ALA A 66 -21.69 -7.23 -8.49
C ALA A 66 -21.20 -8.38 -9.40
N LEU A 67 -20.09 -8.18 -10.13
CA LEU A 67 -19.45 -9.24 -10.92
C LEU A 67 -18.79 -10.29 -10.04
N ALA A 68 -18.03 -9.88 -9.03
CA ALA A 68 -17.38 -10.79 -8.08
C ALA A 68 -18.39 -11.71 -7.37
N GLN A 69 -19.58 -11.19 -7.04
CA GLN A 69 -20.65 -11.96 -6.37
C GLN A 69 -21.18 -13.12 -7.22
N GLN A 70 -20.97 -13.10 -8.54
CA GLN A 70 -21.29 -14.22 -9.43
C GLN A 70 -20.31 -15.39 -9.30
N LYS A 71 -19.28 -15.26 -8.45
CA LYS A 71 -18.22 -16.25 -8.21
C LYS A 71 -17.55 -16.71 -9.52
N PRO A 72 -16.95 -15.77 -10.27
CA PRO A 72 -16.20 -16.11 -11.48
C PRO A 72 -14.95 -16.95 -11.15
N ASP A 73 -14.25 -17.41 -12.18
CA ASP A 73 -12.87 -17.88 -12.01
C ASP A 73 -12.03 -16.76 -11.38
N ALA A 74 -11.47 -17.02 -10.20
CA ALA A 74 -10.90 -15.98 -9.37
C ALA A 74 -9.63 -15.36 -9.98
N ARG A 75 -8.78 -16.18 -10.59
CA ARG A 75 -7.58 -15.70 -11.28
C ARG A 75 -7.96 -14.82 -12.48
N GLN A 76 -8.87 -15.28 -13.34
CA GLN A 76 -9.34 -14.49 -14.48
C GLN A 76 -10.04 -13.21 -14.05
N PHE A 77 -10.75 -13.21 -12.93
CA PHE A 77 -11.37 -11.99 -12.39
C PHE A 77 -10.32 -10.90 -12.13
N PHE A 78 -9.23 -11.22 -11.42
CA PHE A 78 -8.16 -10.24 -11.20
C PHE A 78 -7.46 -9.87 -12.50
N GLU A 79 -7.16 -10.84 -13.37
CA GLU A 79 -6.47 -10.58 -14.64
C GLU A 79 -7.26 -9.71 -15.63
N LEU A 80 -8.59 -9.78 -15.62
CA LEU A 80 -9.47 -9.01 -16.52
C LEU A 80 -9.82 -7.62 -15.99
N PHE A 81 -10.00 -7.48 -14.68
CA PHE A 81 -10.57 -6.26 -14.09
C PHE A 81 -9.56 -5.40 -13.33
N PHE A 82 -8.33 -5.87 -13.13
CA PHE A 82 -7.29 -5.14 -12.43
C PHE A 82 -6.04 -4.99 -13.28
N ARG A 83 -5.22 -4.00 -12.91
CA ARG A 83 -3.91 -3.75 -13.52
C ARG A 83 -2.86 -3.71 -12.44
N PRO A 84 -1.85 -4.60 -12.47
CA PRO A 84 -0.73 -4.53 -11.56
C PRO A 84 0.03 -3.21 -11.73
N VAL A 85 0.34 -2.56 -10.62
CA VAL A 85 1.17 -1.35 -10.59
C VAL A 85 2.27 -1.58 -9.57
N LEU A 86 3.52 -1.55 -10.01
CA LEU A 86 4.69 -1.57 -9.15
C LEU A 86 4.88 -0.19 -8.53
N ILE A 87 4.87 -0.14 -7.20
CA ILE A 87 5.09 1.08 -6.42
C ILE A 87 6.48 0.99 -5.79
N SER A 88 7.32 2.01 -5.97
CA SER A 88 8.66 2.04 -5.38
C SER A 88 9.04 3.42 -4.89
N ASP A 89 9.82 3.48 -3.82
CA ASP A 89 10.42 4.70 -3.28
C ASP A 89 11.95 4.65 -3.36
N GLY A 90 12.52 3.77 -4.18
CA GLY A 90 13.97 3.57 -4.30
C GLY A 90 14.64 2.82 -3.14
N LYS A 91 13.88 2.34 -2.14
CA LYS A 91 14.40 1.50 -1.05
C LYS A 91 13.91 0.06 -1.17
N PRO A 92 14.64 -0.92 -0.60
CA PRO A 92 14.12 -2.28 -0.47
C PRO A 92 12.82 -2.29 0.33
N ALA A 93 11.83 -3.07 -0.13
CA ALA A 93 10.59 -3.27 0.60
C ALA A 93 10.83 -3.92 1.97
N LEU A 94 10.15 -3.43 3.01
CA LEU A 94 10.15 -4.01 4.35
C LEU A 94 8.77 -4.60 4.65
N PHE A 95 8.71 -5.91 4.83
CA PHE A 95 7.49 -6.61 5.24
C PHE A 95 7.50 -6.86 6.75
N THR A 96 6.42 -6.51 7.43
CA THR A 96 6.21 -6.74 8.87
C THR A 96 4.90 -7.49 9.10
N GLY A 97 4.67 -8.00 10.31
CA GLY A 97 3.43 -8.68 10.69
C GLY A 97 2.72 -7.99 11.86
N TYR A 98 1.39 -8.07 11.86
CA TYR A 98 0.54 -7.75 13.02
C TYR A 98 -0.41 -8.93 13.28
N PHE A 99 -0.98 -9.00 14.47
CA PHE A 99 -1.97 -10.01 14.82
C PHE A 99 -2.96 -9.43 15.85
N GLU A 100 -4.10 -10.10 16.02
CA GLU A 100 -5.05 -9.79 17.09
C GLU A 100 -4.71 -10.63 18.33
N PRO A 101 -4.28 -10.01 19.46
CA PRO A 101 -3.97 -10.76 20.66
C PRO A 101 -5.23 -11.25 21.37
N GLU A 102 -5.20 -12.49 21.85
CA GLU A 102 -6.27 -13.04 22.69
C GLU A 102 -5.95 -12.86 24.17
N LEU A 103 -6.86 -12.26 24.94
CA LEU A 103 -6.71 -12.03 26.37
C LEU A 103 -7.89 -12.59 27.16
N ASN A 104 -7.58 -13.18 28.32
CA ASN A 104 -8.61 -13.55 29.30
C ASN A 104 -9.02 -12.29 30.09
N GLY A 105 -10.31 -11.97 30.09
CA GLY A 105 -10.85 -10.79 30.76
C GLY A 105 -12.01 -11.09 31.71
N SER A 106 -12.45 -10.06 32.43
CA SER A 106 -13.70 -10.06 33.20
C SER A 106 -14.40 -8.71 33.04
N LEU A 107 -15.74 -8.74 33.01
CA LEU A 107 -16.57 -7.54 32.96
C LEU A 107 -16.58 -6.77 34.30
N HIS A 108 -16.11 -7.40 35.38
CA HIS A 108 -16.02 -6.80 36.71
C HIS A 108 -14.62 -6.92 37.30
N PRO A 109 -14.15 -5.91 38.06
CA PRO A 109 -12.85 -5.98 38.71
C PRO A 109 -12.82 -7.12 39.73
N THR A 110 -11.72 -7.84 39.78
CA THR A 110 -11.44 -8.88 40.79
C THR A 110 -9.97 -8.79 41.21
N ASP A 111 -9.56 -9.59 42.20
CA ASP A 111 -8.14 -9.68 42.56
C ASP A 111 -7.25 -10.11 41.39
N ARG A 112 -7.77 -10.88 40.42
CA ARG A 112 -7.02 -11.29 39.22
C ARG A 112 -7.12 -10.25 38.09
N PHE A 113 -8.29 -9.68 37.86
CA PHE A 113 -8.59 -8.78 36.75
C PHE A 113 -8.62 -7.32 37.25
N ARG A 114 -7.44 -6.70 37.39
CA ARG A 114 -7.25 -5.38 38.03
C ARG A 114 -6.92 -4.23 37.07
N TYR A 115 -6.76 -4.50 35.77
CA TYR A 115 -6.39 -3.51 34.76
C TYR A 115 -7.57 -3.29 33.81
N PRO A 116 -8.27 -2.14 33.86
CA PRO A 116 -9.42 -1.88 33.00
C PRO A 116 -9.00 -1.53 31.57
N LEU A 117 -9.85 -1.92 30.60
CA LEU A 117 -9.81 -1.40 29.24
C LEU A 117 -10.78 -0.23 29.16
N TYR A 118 -10.28 0.94 28.80
CA TYR A 118 -11.08 2.16 28.71
C TYR A 118 -11.69 2.31 27.32
N ARG A 119 -12.98 2.70 27.28
CA ARG A 119 -13.59 3.28 26.08
C ARG A 119 -13.10 4.72 25.89
N GLU A 120 -13.40 5.29 24.73
CA GLU A 120 -13.20 6.72 24.49
C GLU A 120 -13.92 7.57 25.56
N PRO A 121 -13.25 8.57 26.18
CA PRO A 121 -13.87 9.48 27.14
C PRO A 121 -14.94 10.36 26.49
N GLU A 122 -15.99 10.71 27.23
CA GLU A 122 -16.93 11.75 26.79
C GLU A 122 -16.24 13.12 26.76
N ALA A 123 -16.62 13.97 25.81
CA ALA A 123 -16.23 15.38 25.85
C ALA A 123 -16.82 16.04 27.11
N SER A 124 -15.97 16.75 27.85
CA SER A 124 -16.30 17.44 29.10
C SER A 124 -17.23 18.64 28.91
#